data_AF-A0A2P6PQF2-F1
#
_entry.id   AF-A0A2P6PQF2-F1
#
_cell.length_a   1.000
_cell.length_b   1.000
_cell.length_c   1.000
_cell.angle_alpha   90.00
_cell.angle_beta   90.00
_cell.angle_gamma   90.00
#
_symmetry.space_group_name_H-M   'P 1'
#
loop_
_entity.id
_entity.type
_entity.pdbx_description
1 polymer ?
#
loop_
_entity_poly.entity_id
_entity_poly.type
_entity_poly.pdbx_seq_one_letter_code
_entity_poly.pdbx_strand_id
1 'polypeptide(L)'
;MRMHPHFRYQLVTVCSAEDPFRKALSEKVSKVERQGNQVPAVKKAGAAKTVLDVAIEAMNALKLEKASIEKDLQATISGSVNKEALRQAVIYSGGAGLYDYGPPGFAVKSNVLGFWLQHFLLEENMFEVDCPCVTYT
;
A
#
# COMPACT_ATOMS: atom_id res chain seq x y z
N MET A 1 -33.48 9.04 23.22
CA MET A 1 -32.95 7.86 22.50
C MET A 1 -31.52 7.62 22.95
N ARG A 2 -31.25 6.46 23.54
CA ARG A 2 -29.98 6.11 24.17
C ARG A 2 -28.98 5.74 23.06
N MET A 3 -27.95 6.56 22.86
CA MET A 3 -26.88 6.27 21.91
C MET A 3 -26.13 5.01 22.35
N HIS A 4 -26.16 3.95 21.53
CA HIS A 4 -25.39 2.73 21.75
C HIS A 4 -23.90 3.03 21.52
N PRO A 5 -22.99 2.69 22.46
CA PRO A 5 -21.57 3.02 22.36
C PRO A 5 -20.75 2.12 21.41
N HIS A 6 -21.40 1.43 20.46
CA HIS A 6 -20.72 0.49 19.56
C HIS A 6 -20.30 1.07 18.20
N PHE A 7 -20.66 2.30 17.86
CA PHE A 7 -20.06 3.02 16.72
C PHE A 7 -18.75 3.69 17.13
N ARG A 8 -17.85 2.90 17.70
CA ARG A 8 -16.46 3.32 17.90
C ARG A 8 -15.79 3.13 16.55
N TYR A 9 -15.69 4.22 15.79
CA TYR A 9 -14.94 4.36 14.55
C TYR A 9 -13.85 3.30 14.44
N GLN A 10 -14.14 2.23 13.71
CA GLN A 10 -13.14 1.29 13.24
C GLN A 10 -12.42 1.92 12.04
N LEU A 11 -12.01 3.19 12.20
CA LEU A 11 -10.99 3.88 11.42
C LEU A 11 -9.61 3.59 12.06
N VAL A 12 -9.51 2.44 12.73
CA VAL A 12 -8.27 1.91 13.26
C VAL A 12 -7.56 1.28 12.08
N THR A 13 -6.62 2.05 11.54
CA THR A 13 -5.37 1.55 11.00
C THR A 13 -5.57 0.43 9.98
N VAL A 14 -5.73 0.83 8.71
CA VAL A 14 -5.21 0.00 7.62
C VAL A 14 -3.69 0.00 7.78
N CYS A 15 -3.18 -0.74 8.77
CA CYS A 15 -1.88 -1.35 8.66
C CYS A 15 -2.15 -2.49 7.69
N SER A 16 -2.04 -2.21 6.40
CA SER A 16 -2.20 -3.22 5.39
C SER A 16 -1.20 -4.34 5.72
N ALA A 17 -1.57 -5.60 5.49
CA ALA A 17 -0.65 -6.73 5.70
C ALA A 17 0.67 -6.57 4.93
N GLU A 18 0.71 -5.67 3.94
CA GLU A 18 1.88 -5.27 3.17
C GLU A 18 2.77 -4.20 3.86
N ASP A 19 2.28 -3.44 4.84
CA ASP A 19 3.00 -2.31 5.47
C ASP A 19 4.30 -2.73 6.18
N PRO A 20 4.34 -3.85 6.93
CA PRO A 20 5.59 -4.34 7.50
C PRO A 20 6.62 -4.66 6.40
N PHE A 21 6.18 -5.25 5.28
CA PHE A 21 7.04 -5.59 4.15
C PHE A 21 7.51 -4.34 3.40
N ARG A 22 6.65 -3.34 3.20
CA ARG A 22 7.02 -2.05 2.58
C ARG A 22 8.05 -1.29 3.42
N LYS A 23 7.87 -1.27 4.74
CA LYS A 23 8.82 -0.63 5.67
C LYS A 23 10.16 -1.37 5.68
N ALA A 24 10.14 -2.70 5.73
CA ALA A 24 11.35 -3.52 5.66
C ALA A 24 12.08 -3.35 4.32
N LEU A 25 11.35 -3.28 3.21
CA LEU A 25 11.90 -3.04 1.88
C LEU A 25 12.58 -1.68 1.79
N SER A 26 11.92 -0.61 2.26
CA SER A 26 12.48 0.74 2.36
C SER A 26 13.81 0.76 3.13
N GLU A 27 13.85 0.09 4.27
CA GLU A 27 15.06 0.01 5.09
C GLU A 27 16.20 -0.71 4.34
N LYS A 28 15.90 -1.84 3.69
CA LYS A 28 16.90 -2.61 2.92
C LYS A 28 17.39 -1.86 1.69
N VAL A 29 16.50 -1.14 0.99
CA VAL A 29 16.87 -0.26 -0.13
C VAL A 29 17.89 0.80 0.32
N SER A 30 17.66 1.44 1.47
CA SER A 30 18.59 2.44 2.00
C SER A 30 19.96 1.85 2.37
N LYS A 31 20.00 0.60 2.87
CA LYS A 31 21.25 -0.11 3.19
C LYS A 31 22.03 -0.47 1.92
N VAL A 32 21.35 -0.95 0.88
CA VAL A 32 21.98 -1.25 -0.42
C VAL A 32 22.56 0.01 -1.06
N GLU A 33 21.86 1.14 -0.98
CA GLU A 33 22.34 2.42 -1.51
C GLU A 33 23.60 2.93 -0.78
N ARG A 34 23.59 2.86 0.56
CA ARG A 34 24.76 3.20 1.39
C ARG A 34 25.97 2.33 1.03
N GLN A 35 25.76 1.02 0.89
CA GLN A 35 26.82 0.08 0.54
C GLN A 35 27.32 0.29 -0.91
N GLY A 36 26.41 0.59 -1.84
CA GLY A 36 26.72 0.93 -3.23
C GLY A 36 27.59 2.18 -3.35
N ASN A 37 27.42 3.17 -2.49
CA ASN A 37 28.26 4.37 -2.43
C ASN A 37 29.63 4.12 -1.79
N GLN A 38 29.77 3.09 -0.95
CA GLN A 38 31.03 2.71 -0.32
C GLN A 38 31.97 1.97 -1.29
N VAL A 39 31.47 1.12 -2.18
CA VAL A 39 32.32 0.34 -3.12
C VAL A 39 33.21 1.25 -4.01
N PRO A 40 32.71 2.33 -4.62
CA PRO A 40 33.54 3.30 -5.35
C PRO A 40 34.51 4.08 -4.45
N ALA A 41 34.13 4.38 -3.20
CA ALA A 41 34.98 5.10 -2.25
C ALA A 41 36.18 4.25 -1.82
N VAL A 42 35.94 2.97 -1.50
CA VAL A 42 36.97 1.98 -1.14
C VAL A 42 37.90 1.72 -2.33
N LYS A 43 37.37 1.70 -3.56
CA LYS A 43 38.16 1.60 -4.80
C LYS A 43 39.02 2.83 -5.04
N LYS A 44 38.51 4.05 -4.80
CA LYS A 44 39.27 5.31 -4.93
C LYS A 44 40.35 5.47 -3.86
N ALA A 45 40.14 4.91 -2.67
CA ALA A 45 41.10 4.93 -1.57
C ALA A 45 42.27 3.96 -1.75
N GLY A 46 42.33 3.19 -2.84
CA GLY A 46 43.43 2.25 -3.10
C GLY A 46 43.45 1.04 -2.16
N ALA A 47 42.30 0.65 -1.62
CA ALA A 47 42.20 -0.48 -0.69
C ALA A 47 42.60 -1.81 -1.36
N ALA A 48 43.12 -2.73 -0.55
CA ALA A 48 43.52 -4.06 -1.00
C ALA A 48 42.34 -4.80 -1.66
N LYS A 49 42.64 -5.61 -2.70
CA LYS A 49 41.65 -6.37 -3.48
C LYS A 49 40.71 -7.20 -2.60
N THR A 50 41.24 -7.75 -1.50
CA THR A 50 40.48 -8.49 -0.48
C THR A 50 39.37 -7.67 0.17
N VAL A 51 39.60 -6.38 0.46
CA VAL A 51 38.62 -5.47 1.06
C VAL A 51 37.49 -5.14 0.07
N LEU A 52 37.81 -5.05 -1.22
CA LEU A 52 36.84 -4.82 -2.27
C LEU A 52 35.95 -6.05 -2.48
N ASP A 53 36.53 -7.25 -2.45
CA ASP A 53 35.81 -8.52 -2.59
C ASP A 53 34.81 -8.72 -1.43
N VAL A 54 35.24 -8.46 -0.18
CA VAL A 54 34.36 -8.49 1.01
C VAL A 54 33.21 -7.49 0.91
N ALA A 55 33.46 -6.27 0.40
CA ALA A 55 32.41 -5.26 0.24
C ALA A 55 31.38 -5.64 -0.83
N ILE A 56 31.82 -6.31 -1.92
CA ILE A 56 30.96 -6.82 -2.99
C ILE A 56 30.11 -7.99 -2.50
N GLU A 57 30.69 -8.92 -1.75
CA GLU A 57 29.95 -10.03 -1.13
C GLU A 57 28.85 -9.53 -0.20
N ALA A 58 29.17 -8.57 0.68
CA ALA A 58 28.19 -7.95 1.57
C ALA A 58 27.10 -7.17 0.80
N MET A 59 27.43 -6.53 -0.33
CA MET A 59 26.43 -5.92 -1.22
C MET A 59 25.50 -6.97 -1.84
N ASN A 60 26.05 -8.10 -2.29
CA ASN A 60 25.26 -9.18 -2.91
C ASN A 60 24.33 -9.86 -1.90
N ALA A 61 24.77 -10.03 -0.65
CA ALA A 61 23.92 -10.53 0.44
C ALA A 61 22.72 -9.61 0.69
N LEU A 62 22.93 -8.29 0.75
CA LEU A 62 21.84 -7.32 0.93
C LEU A 62 20.86 -7.29 -0.27
N LYS A 63 21.37 -7.47 -1.50
CA LYS A 63 20.52 -7.57 -2.70
C LYS A 63 19.65 -8.83 -2.69
N LEU A 64 20.19 -9.94 -2.18
CA LEU A 64 19.45 -11.20 -2.06
C LEU A 64 18.29 -11.06 -1.05
N GLU A 65 18.55 -10.47 0.11
CA GLU A 65 17.52 -10.23 1.13
C GLU A 65 16.44 -9.26 0.63
N LYS A 66 16.84 -8.19 -0.08
CA LYS A 66 15.92 -7.27 -0.73
C LYS A 66 15.00 -8.02 -1.71
N ALA A 67 15.56 -8.87 -2.57
CA ALA A 67 14.80 -9.65 -3.54
C ALA A 67 13.82 -10.64 -2.88
N SER A 68 14.20 -11.22 -1.72
CA SER A 68 13.29 -12.06 -0.94
C SER A 68 12.09 -11.27 -0.43
N ILE A 69 12.32 -10.10 0.17
CA ILE A 69 11.24 -9.25 0.70
C ILE A 69 10.35 -8.71 -0.43
N GLU A 70 10.92 -8.35 -1.58
CA GLU A 70 10.12 -7.95 -2.76
C GLU A 70 9.23 -9.10 -3.24
N LYS A 71 9.73 -10.34 -3.23
CA LYS A 71 8.96 -11.52 -3.60
C LYS A 71 7.83 -11.80 -2.60
N ASP A 72 8.10 -11.69 -1.31
CA ASP A 72 7.09 -11.90 -0.26
C ASP A 72 6.02 -10.80 -0.30
N LEU A 73 6.43 -9.55 -0.54
CA LEU A 73 5.53 -8.42 -0.78
C LEU A 73 4.66 -8.67 -2.04
N GLN A 74 5.29 -9.11 -3.13
CA GLN A 74 4.57 -9.40 -4.37
C GLN A 74 3.57 -10.54 -4.19
N ALA A 75 3.92 -11.62 -3.47
CA ALA A 75 3.00 -12.71 -3.16
C ALA A 75 1.81 -12.24 -2.31
N THR A 76 2.07 -11.37 -1.33
CA THR A 76 1.04 -10.77 -0.47
C THR A 76 0.08 -9.88 -1.27
N ILE A 77 0.62 -9.05 -2.18
CA ILE A 77 -0.18 -8.16 -3.02
C ILE A 77 -0.95 -8.96 -4.10
N SER A 78 -0.30 -9.91 -4.76
CA SER A 78 -0.91 -10.69 -5.85
C SER A 78 -2.04 -11.60 -5.38
N GLY A 79 -2.04 -12.04 -4.12
CA GLY A 79 -3.18 -12.76 -3.53
C GLY A 79 -4.47 -11.94 -3.48
N SER A 80 -4.37 -10.60 -3.50
CA SER A 80 -5.51 -9.68 -3.41
C SER A 80 -6.12 -9.27 -4.76
N VAL A 81 -5.35 -9.29 -5.85
CA VAL A 81 -5.80 -8.82 -7.17
C VAL A 81 -5.96 -9.98 -8.15
N ASN A 82 -6.98 -10.80 -7.91
CA ASN A 82 -7.33 -11.89 -8.83
C ASN A 82 -8.18 -11.34 -9.99
N LYS A 83 -7.83 -11.69 -11.24
CA LYS A 83 -8.59 -11.31 -12.44
C LYS A 83 -10.09 -11.65 -12.30
N GLU A 84 -10.40 -12.75 -11.64
CA GLU A 84 -11.78 -13.18 -11.37
C GLU A 84 -12.48 -12.31 -10.32
N ALA A 85 -11.77 -11.87 -9.29
CA ALA A 85 -12.28 -10.90 -8.33
C ALA A 85 -12.58 -9.55 -9.02
N LEU A 86 -11.74 -9.13 -9.98
CA LEU A 86 -12.03 -7.93 -10.79
C LEU A 86 -13.25 -8.10 -11.69
N ARG A 87 -13.48 -9.30 -12.26
CA ARG A 87 -14.71 -9.59 -13.02
C ARG A 87 -15.96 -9.51 -12.15
N GLN A 88 -15.86 -9.92 -10.89
CA GLN A 88 -16.96 -9.81 -9.93
C GLN A 88 -17.13 -8.40 -9.34
N ALA A 89 -16.22 -7.46 -9.60
CA ALA A 89 -16.29 -6.12 -9.03
C ALA A 89 -17.47 -5.31 -9.59
N VAL A 90 -17.86 -5.57 -10.84
CA VAL A 90 -19.03 -4.95 -11.49
C VAL A 90 -19.96 -6.07 -11.93
N ILE A 91 -21.11 -6.15 -11.28
CA ILE A 91 -22.18 -7.07 -11.64
C ILE A 91 -23.16 -6.26 -12.49
N TYR A 92 -23.25 -6.61 -13.78
CA TYR A 92 -24.26 -6.04 -14.68
C TYR A 92 -25.62 -6.69 -14.36
N SER A 93 -26.28 -6.22 -13.30
CA SER A 93 -27.60 -6.73 -12.87
C SER A 93 -28.76 -5.72 -13.03
N GLY A 94 -28.54 -4.58 -13.68
CA GLY A 94 -29.58 -3.57 -13.94
C GLY A 94 -29.66 -3.12 -15.39
N GLY A 95 -30.87 -2.78 -15.86
CA GLY A 95 -31.07 -2.13 -17.16
C GLY A 95 -30.58 -0.67 -17.18
N ALA A 96 -30.29 -0.16 -18.39
CA ALA A 96 -30.11 1.27 -18.73
C ALA A 96 -29.24 2.11 -17.76
N GLY A 97 -27.96 1.76 -17.59
CA GLY A 97 -26.97 2.62 -16.92
C GLY A 97 -26.88 2.46 -15.40
N LEU A 98 -27.60 1.49 -14.81
CA LEU A 98 -27.50 1.12 -13.41
C LEU A 98 -26.52 -0.05 -13.24
N TYR A 99 -25.57 0.09 -12.32
CA TYR A 99 -24.51 -0.89 -12.06
C TYR A 99 -24.52 -1.30 -10.59
N ASP A 100 -24.46 -2.61 -10.33
CA ASP A 100 -24.29 -3.14 -8.99
C ASP A 100 -22.81 -3.50 -8.75
N TYR A 101 -22.27 -3.06 -7.61
CA TYR A 101 -20.91 -3.41 -7.22
C TYR A 101 -20.94 -4.72 -6.44
N GLY A 102 -20.22 -5.73 -6.94
CA GLY A 102 -19.99 -6.94 -6.17
C GLY A 102 -19.05 -6.70 -4.97
N PRO A 103 -18.84 -7.69 -4.10
CA PRO A 103 -18.00 -7.56 -2.91
C PRO A 103 -16.62 -6.90 -3.14
N PRO A 104 -15.85 -7.26 -4.19
CA PRO A 104 -14.59 -6.57 -4.47
C PRO A 104 -14.77 -5.13 -4.98
N GLY A 105 -15.85 -4.84 -5.71
CA GLY A 105 -16.18 -3.48 -6.14
C GLY A 105 -16.58 -2.56 -4.99
N PHE A 106 -17.35 -3.09 -4.03
CA PHE A 106 -17.70 -2.38 -2.80
C PHE A 106 -16.46 -2.04 -1.96
N ALA A 107 -15.52 -2.98 -1.83
CA ALA A 107 -14.25 -2.75 -1.13
C ALA A 107 -13.44 -1.60 -1.77
N VAL A 108 -13.31 -1.61 -3.11
CA VAL A 108 -12.63 -0.52 -3.84
C VAL A 108 -13.34 0.81 -3.62
N LYS A 109 -14.67 0.85 -3.78
CA LYS A 109 -15.47 2.06 -3.56
C LYS A 109 -15.27 2.63 -2.15
N SER A 110 -15.32 1.78 -1.13
CA SER A 110 -15.12 2.16 0.27
C SER A 110 -13.72 2.73 0.51
N ASN A 111 -12.68 2.10 -0.05
CA ASN A 111 -11.30 2.57 0.10
C ASN A 111 -11.06 3.93 -0.55
N VAL A 112 -11.58 4.13 -1.77
CA VAL A 112 -11.49 5.41 -2.49
C VAL A 112 -12.22 6.51 -1.70
N LEU A 113 -13.43 6.22 -1.23
CA LEU A 113 -14.20 7.16 -0.43
C LEU A 113 -13.48 7.51 0.88
N GLY A 114 -12.95 6.51 1.59
CA GLY A 114 -12.19 6.72 2.83
C GLY A 114 -10.95 7.60 2.62
N PHE A 115 -10.21 7.37 1.54
CA PHE A 115 -9.06 8.22 1.18
C PHE A 115 -9.50 9.66 0.90
N TRP A 116 -10.56 9.85 0.12
CA TRP A 116 -11.09 11.18 -0.20
C TRP A 116 -11.55 11.91 1.07
N LEU A 117 -12.31 11.22 1.93
CA LEU A 117 -12.78 11.80 3.19
C LEU A 117 -11.61 12.19 4.10
N GLN A 118 -10.60 11.34 4.23
CA GLN A 118 -9.40 11.64 5.00
C GLN A 118 -8.70 12.90 4.48
N HIS A 119 -8.53 13.01 3.16
CA HIS A 119 -7.84 14.15 2.56
C HIS A 119 -8.64 15.45 2.74
N PHE A 120 -9.90 15.48 2.30
CA PHE A 120 -10.66 16.72 2.26
C PHE A 120 -11.29 17.12 3.61
N LEU A 121 -11.81 16.18 4.39
CA LEU A 121 -12.40 16.54 5.70
C LEU A 121 -11.31 16.85 6.72
N LEU A 122 -10.25 16.04 6.81
CA LEU A 122 -9.26 16.20 7.88
C LEU A 122 -8.13 17.17 7.49
N GLU A 123 -7.58 17.06 6.28
CA GLU A 123 -6.42 17.88 5.89
C GLU A 123 -6.84 19.30 5.46
N GLU A 124 -8.00 19.45 4.81
CA GLU A 124 -8.53 20.75 4.37
C GLU A 124 -9.62 21.33 5.29
N ASN A 125 -9.96 20.63 6.38
CA ASN A 125 -10.96 21.04 7.38
C ASN A 125 -12.35 21.35 6.78
N MET A 126 -12.79 20.52 5.83
CA MET A 126 -14.12 20.61 5.22
C MET A 126 -15.20 19.95 6.08
N PHE A 127 -16.42 20.49 6.04
CA PHE A 127 -17.57 19.90 6.72
C PHE A 127 -18.28 18.86 5.84
N GLU A 128 -18.57 17.70 6.42
CA GLU A 128 -19.48 16.70 5.84
C GLU A 128 -20.93 17.14 6.04
N VAL A 129 -21.74 17.08 4.98
CA VAL A 129 -23.16 17.45 5.01
C VAL A 129 -23.98 16.36 4.37
N ASP A 130 -24.93 15.80 5.13
CA ASP A 130 -25.92 14.84 4.62
C ASP A 130 -27.18 15.58 4.17
N CYS A 131 -27.53 15.43 2.89
CA CYS A 131 -28.71 16.03 2.26
C CYS A 131 -29.66 14.95 1.72
N PRO A 132 -30.99 15.16 1.73
CA PRO A 132 -31.93 14.24 1.11
C PRO A 132 -31.75 14.21 -0.42
N CYS A 133 -31.90 13.03 -1.03
CA CYS A 133 -31.82 12.87 -2.49
C CYS A 133 -33.06 13.42 -3.24
N VAL A 134 -34.16 13.67 -2.53
CA VAL A 134 -35.41 14.18 -3.09
C VAL A 134 -35.50 15.68 -2.82
N THR A 135 -35.59 16.46 -3.88
CA THR A 135 -35.81 17.91 -3.80
C THR A 135 -37.27 18.20 -4.11
N TYR A 136 -37.95 18.92 -3.22
CA TYR A 136 -39.27 19.47 -3.53
C TYR A 136 -39.10 20.69 -4.43
N THR A 137 -39.84 20.70 -5.55
CA THR A 137 -39.97 21.85 -6.45
C THR A 137 -41.18 22.69 -6.06
#